data_AF-A0A7S3BCA4-F1
#
_entry.id   AF-A0A7S3BCA4-F1
#
_cell.length_a   1.000
_cell.length_b   1.000
_cell.length_c   1.000
_cell.angle_alpha   90.00
_cell.angle_beta   90.00
_cell.angle_gamma   90.00
#
_symmetry.space_group_name_H-M   'P 1'
#
loop_
_entity.id
_entity.type
_entity.pdbx_description
1 polymer ?
#
loop_
_entity_poly.entity_id
_entity_poly.type
_entity_poly.pdbx_seq_one_letter_code
_entity_poly.pdbx_strand_id
1 'polypeptide(L)'
;YGGNSLKSDFGGHSNFHHANVDLFWSKGFGICSQADGYADGYYDNFLWMSSDAEYGSGQMCSGGAKTIVRNNTIWTPTGKVTECGKSLAEWQAGGNDVGTRALPYPDDATVLDIVRKTLRL
;
A
#
# COMPACT_ATOMS: atom_id res chain seq x y z
N TYR A 1 1.30 -16.52 -8.15
CA TYR A 1 2.53 -16.41 -7.34
C TYR A 1 3.09 -15.01 -7.54
N GLY A 2 3.27 -14.22 -6.47
CA GLY A 2 3.85 -12.86 -6.53
C GLY A 2 3.10 -11.85 -7.41
N GLY A 3 1.79 -11.70 -7.23
CA GLY A 3 0.99 -10.86 -8.13
C GLY A 3 1.17 -9.34 -7.93
N ASN A 4 1.53 -8.90 -6.72
CA ASN A 4 1.59 -7.50 -6.32
C ASN A 4 2.85 -7.23 -5.48
N SER A 5 3.38 -6.00 -5.52
CA SER A 5 4.77 -5.57 -5.17
C SER A 5 5.45 -6.23 -3.97
N LEU A 6 4.74 -6.54 -2.89
CA LEU A 6 5.34 -7.14 -1.71
C LEU A 6 5.34 -8.68 -1.76
N LYS A 7 6.53 -9.28 -1.63
CA LYS A 7 6.71 -10.73 -1.55
C LYS A 7 7.23 -11.13 -0.17
N SER A 8 6.47 -11.91 0.58
CA SER A 8 6.92 -12.56 1.82
C SER A 8 6.78 -14.08 1.70
N ASP A 9 7.92 -14.78 1.64
CA ASP A 9 7.99 -16.23 1.46
C ASP A 9 8.41 -16.90 2.79
N PHE A 10 7.68 -17.96 3.19
CA PHE A 10 8.05 -18.97 4.20
C PHE A 10 8.45 -18.48 5.62
N GLY A 11 7.74 -17.47 6.15
CA GLY A 11 7.64 -17.25 7.60
C GLY A 11 8.92 -16.82 8.35
N GLY A 12 10.03 -16.55 7.65
CA GLY A 12 11.32 -16.24 8.28
C GLY A 12 11.87 -14.83 8.05
N HIS A 13 11.25 -14.01 7.21
CA HIS A 13 11.77 -12.68 6.86
C HIS A 13 10.70 -11.60 6.90
N SER A 14 11.07 -10.43 7.41
CA SER A 14 10.30 -9.18 7.27
C SER A 14 10.75 -8.46 6.01
N ASN A 15 9.78 -8.05 5.18
CA ASN A 15 9.99 -7.26 3.97
C ASN A 15 9.43 -5.84 4.19
N PHE A 16 10.24 -4.83 3.82
CA PHE A 16 9.92 -3.43 4.02
C PHE A 16 9.99 -2.69 2.69
N HIS A 17 8.83 -2.28 2.18
CA HIS A 17 8.69 -1.46 0.99
C HIS A 17 8.41 -0.03 1.43
N HIS A 18 9.35 0.87 1.17
CA HIS A 18 9.19 2.27 1.54
C HIS A 18 9.87 3.23 0.57
N ALA A 19 9.30 4.44 0.46
CA ALA A 19 9.78 5.48 -0.45
C ALA A 19 9.88 5.01 -1.92
N ASN A 20 8.97 4.12 -2.34
CA ASN A 20 8.87 3.65 -3.72
C ASN A 20 7.85 4.44 -4.53
N VAL A 21 7.99 4.37 -5.86
CA VAL A 21 6.92 4.69 -6.82
C VAL A 21 6.43 3.38 -7.43
N ASP A 22 5.18 3.04 -7.13
CA ASP A 22 4.57 1.79 -7.53
C ASP A 22 3.36 2.06 -8.45
N LEU A 23 3.22 1.25 -9.52
CA LEU A 23 2.11 1.30 -10.45
C LEU A 23 1.37 -0.04 -10.47
N PHE A 24 0.07 -0.01 -10.21
CA PHE A 24 -0.79 -1.17 -10.14
C PHE A 24 -1.97 -1.10 -11.08
N TRP A 25 -2.22 -2.20 -11.78
CA TRP A 25 -3.31 -2.31 -12.73
C TRP A 25 -4.59 -2.93 -12.16
N SER A 26 -4.61 -3.35 -10.89
CA SER A 26 -5.81 -3.90 -10.26
C SER A 26 -5.81 -3.82 -8.73
N LYS A 27 -4.76 -4.35 -8.07
CA LYS A 27 -4.61 -4.32 -6.61
C LYS A 27 -3.28 -3.68 -6.25
N GLY A 28 -3.25 -2.93 -5.14
CA GLY A 28 -2.06 -2.24 -4.65
C GLY A 28 -0.97 -3.23 -4.23
N PHE A 29 -1.04 -3.76 -3.03
CA PHE A 29 -0.08 -4.76 -2.56
C PHE A 29 -0.80 -5.99 -2.02
N GLY A 30 -0.11 -7.14 -2.03
CA GLY A 30 -0.64 -8.40 -1.53
C GLY A 30 0.38 -9.00 -0.59
N ILE A 31 -0.07 -9.41 0.59
CA ILE A 31 0.81 -9.94 1.64
C ILE A 31 0.44 -11.38 1.90
N CYS A 32 1.46 -12.24 1.89
CA CYS A 32 1.33 -13.66 2.17
C CYS A 32 1.41 -13.92 3.68
N SER A 33 1.26 -15.19 4.07
CA SER A 33 1.33 -15.56 5.49
C SER A 33 2.70 -15.33 6.11
N GLN A 34 2.68 -14.73 7.30
CA GLN A 34 3.85 -14.43 8.11
C GLN A 34 3.76 -15.10 9.47
N ALA A 35 4.92 -15.44 10.05
CA ALA A 35 4.99 -15.91 11.42
C ALA A 35 4.78 -14.74 12.39
N ASP A 36 4.10 -15.00 13.52
CA ASP A 36 3.87 -13.98 14.55
C ASP A 36 5.19 -13.31 14.97
N GLY A 37 5.18 -11.98 15.06
CA GLY A 37 6.37 -11.18 15.35
C GLY A 37 7.21 -10.77 14.14
N TYR A 38 6.93 -11.28 12.94
CA TYR A 38 7.64 -10.95 11.70
C TYR A 38 6.75 -10.15 10.74
N ALA A 39 6.27 -8.99 11.18
CA ALA A 39 5.43 -8.13 10.32
C ALA A 39 6.23 -7.48 9.19
N ASP A 40 5.67 -7.50 7.99
CA ASP A 40 6.08 -6.68 6.85
C ASP A 40 5.73 -5.20 7.08
N GLY A 41 6.39 -4.32 6.33
CA GLY A 41 6.07 -2.91 6.28
C GLY A 41 5.85 -2.39 4.86
N TYR A 42 4.83 -1.56 4.70
CA TYR A 42 4.51 -0.86 3.46
C TYR A 42 4.16 0.60 3.76
N TYR A 43 5.13 1.50 3.70
CA TYR A 43 4.96 2.87 4.19
C TYR A 43 5.70 3.93 3.39
N ASP A 44 5.20 5.17 3.43
CA ASP A 44 5.80 6.32 2.74
C ASP A 44 5.95 6.10 1.22
N ASN A 45 5.11 5.25 0.61
CA ASN A 45 5.13 4.97 -0.83
C ASN A 45 4.17 5.87 -1.61
N PHE A 46 4.48 6.02 -2.90
CA PHE A 46 3.67 6.67 -3.91
C PHE A 46 3.05 5.63 -4.85
N LEU A 47 1.72 5.55 -4.88
CA LEU A 47 0.99 4.44 -5.48
C LEU A 47 0.00 4.92 -6.54
N TRP A 48 0.07 4.40 -7.76
CA TRP A 48 -0.99 4.63 -8.76
C TRP A 48 -1.77 3.34 -9.01
N MET A 49 -3.09 3.40 -8.88
CA MET A 49 -3.99 2.29 -9.21
C MET A 49 -4.90 2.68 -10.36
N SER A 50 -5.00 1.81 -11.38
CA SER A 50 -5.83 2.01 -12.57
C SER A 50 -7.33 2.15 -12.31
N SER A 51 -7.81 1.77 -11.12
CA SER A 51 -9.22 1.78 -10.73
C SER A 51 -9.37 2.06 -9.23
N ASP A 52 -10.54 2.56 -8.82
CA ASP A 52 -10.93 2.60 -7.41
C ASP A 52 -11.21 1.16 -6.96
N ALA A 53 -10.39 0.64 -6.06
CA ALA A 53 -10.44 -0.77 -5.68
C ALA A 53 -9.90 -1.00 -4.27
N GLU A 54 -9.93 -2.27 -3.87
CA GLU A 54 -9.26 -2.72 -2.67
C GLU A 54 -7.75 -2.75 -2.89
N TYR A 55 -7.02 -1.87 -2.19
CA TYR A 55 -5.59 -1.70 -2.41
C TYR A 55 -4.74 -2.61 -1.52
N GLY A 56 -5.30 -3.10 -0.42
CA GLY A 56 -4.70 -4.10 0.43
C GLY A 56 -5.76 -4.97 1.13
N SER A 57 -5.48 -6.27 1.24
CA SER A 57 -6.40 -7.27 1.79
C SER A 57 -5.66 -8.51 2.29
N GLY A 58 -6.34 -9.35 3.08
CA GLY A 58 -5.84 -10.65 3.52
C GLY A 58 -5.19 -10.61 4.89
N GLN A 59 -4.03 -11.26 5.04
CA GLN A 59 -3.42 -11.47 6.36
C GLN A 59 -2.82 -10.19 6.97
N MET A 60 -2.58 -9.16 6.17
CA MET A 60 -2.25 -7.81 6.63
C MET A 60 -3.34 -7.14 7.50
N CYS A 61 -4.55 -7.71 7.57
CA CYS A 61 -5.66 -7.10 8.28
C CYS A 61 -5.69 -7.44 9.78
N SER A 62 -5.07 -8.55 10.21
CA SER A 62 -5.21 -9.07 11.58
C SER A 62 -4.10 -10.07 11.94
N GLY A 63 -3.95 -10.36 13.24
CA GLY A 63 -2.99 -11.36 13.75
C GLY A 63 -1.70 -10.76 14.29
N GLY A 64 -0.82 -11.61 14.85
CA GLY A 64 0.44 -11.18 15.48
C GLY A 64 1.54 -10.79 14.48
N ALA A 65 1.30 -11.02 13.19
CA ALA A 65 2.15 -10.58 12.08
C ALA A 65 1.44 -9.57 11.16
N LYS A 66 0.51 -8.78 11.72
CA LYS A 66 -0.20 -7.74 10.97
C LYS A 66 0.80 -6.75 10.37
N THR A 67 0.70 -6.53 9.06
CA THR A 67 1.57 -5.59 8.33
C THR A 67 1.44 -4.17 8.86
N ILE A 68 2.59 -3.50 8.94
CA ILE A 68 2.68 -2.08 9.24
C ILE A 68 2.46 -1.28 7.96
N VAL A 69 1.28 -0.69 7.82
CA VAL A 69 0.94 0.20 6.71
C VAL A 69 0.75 1.61 7.27
N ARG A 70 1.32 2.64 6.62
CA ARG A 70 1.14 4.05 6.99
C ARG A 70 1.70 5.02 5.94
N ASN A 71 1.22 6.26 5.96
CA ASN A 71 1.78 7.40 5.23
C ASN A 71 1.93 7.23 3.70
N ASN A 72 1.22 6.29 3.09
CA ASN A 72 1.26 6.13 1.65
C ASN A 72 0.42 7.23 0.98
N THR A 73 0.76 7.62 -0.23
CA THR A 73 -0.14 8.43 -1.07
C THR A 73 -0.57 7.59 -2.26
N ILE A 74 -1.87 7.38 -2.38
CA ILE A 74 -2.49 6.51 -3.36
C ILE A 74 -3.31 7.37 -4.32
N TRP A 75 -3.07 7.23 -5.60
CA TRP A 75 -3.83 7.87 -6.66
C TRP A 75 -4.68 6.86 -7.40
N THR A 76 -5.97 7.16 -7.49
CA THR A 76 -6.97 6.37 -8.23
C THR A 76 -7.83 7.30 -9.07
N PRO A 77 -8.71 6.80 -9.96
CA PRO A 77 -9.57 7.67 -10.76
C PRO A 77 -10.40 8.66 -9.96
N THR A 78 -10.92 8.28 -8.78
CA THR A 78 -11.74 9.18 -7.94
C THR A 78 -11.19 9.44 -6.54
N GLY A 79 -10.00 8.91 -6.22
CA GLY A 79 -9.42 9.00 -4.88
C GLY A 79 -10.10 8.14 -3.84
N LYS A 80 -10.69 7.02 -4.27
CA LYS A 80 -11.37 6.07 -3.39
C LYS A 80 -10.64 4.74 -3.41
N VAL A 81 -10.38 4.23 -2.21
CA VAL A 81 -9.87 2.88 -2.00
C VAL A 81 -10.56 2.25 -0.80
N THR A 82 -10.55 0.92 -0.80
CA THR A 82 -10.85 0.13 0.39
C THR A 82 -9.61 -0.62 0.84
N GLU A 83 -9.56 -0.94 2.13
CA GLU A 83 -8.54 -1.79 2.72
C GLU A 83 -9.22 -2.73 3.71
N CYS A 84 -8.89 -4.02 3.65
CA CYS A 84 -9.45 -5.01 4.56
C CYS A 84 -10.99 -5.00 4.60
N GLY A 85 -11.63 -4.85 3.44
CA GLY A 85 -13.08 -4.75 3.29
C GLY A 85 -13.74 -3.48 3.86
N LYS A 86 -12.97 -2.46 4.26
CA LYS A 86 -13.46 -1.19 4.81
C LYS A 86 -13.03 -0.02 3.93
N SER A 87 -13.73 1.11 3.97
CA SER A 87 -13.16 2.34 3.39
C SER A 87 -11.89 2.74 4.14
N LEU A 88 -10.99 3.46 3.47
CA LEU A 88 -9.74 3.93 4.08
C LEU A 88 -10.00 4.68 5.40
N ALA A 89 -10.98 5.58 5.42
CA ALA A 89 -11.33 6.35 6.62
C ALA A 89 -11.83 5.46 7.77
N GLU A 90 -12.69 4.48 7.49
CA GLU A 90 -13.16 3.53 8.50
C GLU A 90 -12.03 2.63 9.03
N TRP A 91 -11.09 2.26 8.16
CA TRP A 91 -9.93 1.46 8.55
C TRP A 91 -8.97 2.24 9.44
N GLN A 92 -8.74 3.51 9.09
CA GLN A 92 -7.93 4.46 9.85
C GLN A 92 -8.52 4.82 11.20
N ALA A 93 -9.85 4.88 11.32
CA ALA A 93 -10.51 5.07 12.62
C ALA A 93 -10.16 3.96 13.64
N GLY A 94 -9.78 2.77 13.17
CA GLY A 94 -9.27 1.68 14.00
C GLY A 94 -7.77 1.76 14.33
N GLY A 95 -7.09 2.85 13.98
CA GLY A 95 -5.64 3.04 14.19
C GLY A 95 -4.75 2.37 13.14
N ASN A 96 -5.33 1.91 12.03
CA ASN A 96 -4.60 1.25 10.95
C ASN A 96 -4.25 2.24 9.85
N ASP A 97 -3.20 1.95 9.07
CA ASP A 97 -2.87 2.72 7.87
C ASP A 97 -2.83 4.25 8.07
N VAL A 98 -2.31 4.67 9.24
CA VAL A 98 -2.39 6.07 9.67
C VAL A 98 -1.59 6.96 8.73
N GLY A 99 -2.18 8.10 8.36
CA GLY A 99 -1.52 9.11 7.53
C GLY A 99 -1.54 8.79 6.03
N THR A 100 -1.99 7.62 5.62
CA THR A 100 -2.21 7.30 4.21
C THR A 100 -3.35 8.13 3.63
N ARG A 101 -3.23 8.53 2.37
CA ARG A 101 -4.24 9.32 1.67
C ARG A 101 -4.55 8.70 0.32
N ALA A 102 -5.83 8.60 -0.01
CA ALA A 102 -6.29 8.30 -1.36
C ALA A 102 -6.76 9.59 -2.03
N LEU A 103 -6.25 9.87 -3.23
CA LEU A 103 -6.47 11.10 -3.98
C LEU A 103 -6.87 10.76 -5.43
N PRO A 104 -7.69 11.60 -6.09
CA PRO A 104 -7.88 11.49 -7.54
C PRO A 104 -6.55 11.64 -8.26
N TYR A 105 -6.42 11.09 -9.47
CA TYR A 105 -5.21 11.25 -10.27
C TYR A 105 -4.75 12.72 -10.33
N PRO A 106 -3.45 12.97 -10.11
CA PRO A 106 -2.92 14.30 -10.22
C PRO A 106 -2.67 14.63 -11.70
N ASP A 107 -2.26 15.87 -11.99
CA ASP A 107 -1.78 16.21 -13.33
C ASP A 107 -0.40 15.57 -13.63
N ASP A 108 -0.06 15.49 -14.92
CA ASP A 108 1.20 14.89 -15.38
C ASP A 108 2.44 15.59 -14.79
N ALA A 109 2.36 16.90 -14.56
CA ALA A 109 3.45 17.68 -13.98
C ALA A 109 3.75 17.21 -12.54
N THR A 110 2.72 16.95 -11.75
CA THR A 110 2.82 16.41 -10.40
C THR A 110 3.40 15.00 -10.43
N VAL A 111 2.96 14.13 -11.36
CA VAL A 111 3.52 12.78 -11.52
C VAL A 111 5.03 12.86 -11.79
N LEU A 112 5.45 13.68 -12.75
CA LEU A 112 6.87 13.84 -13.09
C LEU A 112 7.71 14.39 -11.94
N ASP A 113 7.17 15.33 -11.16
CA ASP A 113 7.85 15.87 -9.98
C ASP A 113 8.06 14.78 -8.90
N ILE A 114 7.03 13.99 -8.60
CA ILE A 114 7.13 12.88 -7.64
C ILE A 114 8.16 11.84 -8.10
N VAL A 115 8.10 11.43 -9.37
CA VAL A 115 9.01 10.44 -9.93
C VAL A 115 10.45 10.93 -9.87
N ARG A 116 10.72 12.18 -10.28
CA ARG A 116 12.08 12.76 -10.24
C ARG A 116 12.63 12.82 -8.82
N LYS A 117 11.83 13.30 -7.86
CA LYS A 117 12.24 13.39 -6.45
C LYS A 117 12.52 12.02 -5.85
N THR A 118 11.69 11.03 -6.16
CA THR A 118 11.79 9.69 -5.57
C THR A 118 12.93 8.88 -6.19
N LEU A 119 13.07 8.93 -7.52
CA LEU A 119 14.11 8.20 -8.26
C LEU A 119 15.46 8.94 -8.32
N ARG A 120 15.53 10.17 -7.80
CA ARG A 120 16.73 11.04 -7.83
C ARG A 120 17.27 11.25 -9.26
N LEU A 121 16.35 11.48 -10.20
CA LEU A 121 16.65 11.75 -11.62
C LEU A 121 16.90 13.23 -11.89
#